data_AF-A0A811S416-F1
#
_entry.id   AF-A0A811S416-F1
#
_cell.length_a   1.000
_cell.length_b   1.000
_cell.length_c   1.000
_cell.angle_alpha   90.00
_cell.angle_beta   90.00
_cell.angle_gamma   90.00
#
_symmetry.space_group_name_H-M   'P 1'
#
loop_
_entity.id
_entity.type
_entity.pdbx_description
1 polymer ?
#
loop_
_entity_poly.entity_id
_entity_poly.type
_entity_poly.pdbx_seq_one_letter_code
_entity_poly.pdbx_strand_id
1 'polypeptide(L)'
;MASGTSTAGTGLVPRAIGVAVCSELEVHLGIADRVLAEFVVNLDRASASAASFAAALRDQGVELPDYLVRSLHAVITAIPVINGGAE
;
A
#
# COMPACT_ATOMS: atom_id res chain seq x y z
N MET A 1 -1.20 -14.83 -35.44
CA MET A 1 -1.72 -13.57 -34.88
C MET A 1 -2.24 -13.88 -33.50
N ALA A 2 -1.43 -13.71 -32.46
CA ALA A 2 -1.86 -13.89 -31.07
C ALA A 2 -2.15 -12.50 -30.51
N SER A 3 -3.38 -12.35 -30.04
CA SER A 3 -4.01 -11.13 -29.56
C SER A 3 -3.18 -10.44 -28.49
N GLY A 4 -3.03 -9.12 -28.65
CA GLY A 4 -2.61 -8.25 -27.57
C GLY A 4 -3.62 -8.30 -26.43
N THR A 5 -3.13 -8.55 -25.22
CA THR A 5 -3.84 -8.20 -24.01
C THR A 5 -3.06 -7.08 -23.33
N SER A 6 -3.65 -5.90 -23.43
CA SER A 6 -3.30 -4.66 -22.76
C SER A 6 -2.78 -4.92 -21.34
N THR A 7 -1.49 -4.67 -21.12
CA THR A 7 -0.95 -4.48 -19.77
C THR A 7 -1.50 -3.15 -19.27
N ALA A 8 -2.70 -3.19 -18.68
CA ALA A 8 -3.18 -2.09 -17.86
C ALA A 8 -2.16 -1.91 -16.73
N GLY A 9 -1.37 -0.84 -16.84
CA GLY A 9 -0.45 -0.41 -15.80
C GLY A 9 -1.24 0.03 -14.58
N THR A 10 -1.65 -0.90 -13.74
CA THR A 10 -1.88 -0.61 -12.33
C THR A 10 -0.52 -0.73 -11.69
N GLY A 11 0.00 0.38 -11.14
CA GLY A 11 1.32 0.42 -10.52
C GLY A 11 1.45 -0.71 -9.51
N LEU A 12 2.15 -1.77 -9.90
CA LEU A 12 2.33 -2.98 -9.10
C LEU A 12 3.20 -2.61 -7.92
N VAL A 13 2.53 -2.22 -6.84
CA VAL A 13 3.05 -2.28 -5.47
C VAL A 13 3.90 -3.55 -5.38
N PRO A 14 5.21 -3.45 -5.07
CA PRO A 14 6.09 -4.61 -5.10
C PRO A 14 5.45 -5.77 -4.32
N ARG A 15 5.50 -6.99 -4.87
CA ARG A 15 4.73 -8.12 -4.32
C ARG A 15 4.93 -8.31 -2.81
N ALA A 16 6.13 -8.03 -2.30
CA ALA A 16 6.44 -8.12 -0.87
C ALA A 16 5.67 -7.09 -0.01
N ILE A 17 5.58 -5.84 -0.45
CA ILE A 17 4.91 -4.77 0.32
C ILE A 17 3.38 -4.95 0.29
N GLY A 18 2.82 -5.46 -0.81
CA GLY A 18 1.40 -5.81 -0.87
C GLY A 18 1.03 -6.93 0.09
N VAL A 19 1.86 -7.97 0.20
CA VAL A 19 1.66 -9.07 1.16
C VAL A 19 1.78 -8.58 2.60
N ALA A 20 2.79 -7.75 2.92
CA ALA A 20 2.98 -7.23 4.26
C ALA A 20 1.80 -6.35 4.72
N VAL A 21 1.30 -5.49 3.83
CA VAL A 21 0.11 -4.66 4.13
C VAL A 21 -1.15 -5.52 4.28
N CYS A 22 -1.36 -6.52 3.42
CA CYS A 22 -2.48 -7.46 3.60
C CYS A 22 -2.43 -8.19 4.95
N SER A 23 -1.26 -8.66 5.38
CA SER A 23 -1.13 -9.32 6.69
C SER A 23 -1.46 -8.38 7.85
N GLU A 24 -1.03 -7.12 7.78
CA GLU A 24 -1.32 -6.15 8.83
C GLU A 24 -2.82 -5.81 8.91
N LEU A 25 -3.47 -5.68 7.74
CA LEU A 25 -4.92 -5.48 7.65
C LEU A 25 -5.70 -6.73 8.13
N GLU A 26 -5.21 -7.93 7.87
CA GLU A 26 -5.83 -9.17 8.33
C GLU A 26 -5.72 -9.31 9.85
N VAL A 27 -4.55 -9.04 10.43
CA VAL A 27 -4.32 -9.11 11.88
C VAL A 27 -5.18 -8.09 12.64
N HIS A 28 -5.34 -6.88 12.12
CA HIS A 28 -5.99 -5.80 12.86
C HIS A 28 -7.46 -5.57 12.50
N LEU A 29 -7.88 -5.88 11.27
CA LEU A 29 -9.24 -5.65 10.78
C LEU A 29 -9.93 -6.93 10.30
N GLY A 30 -9.22 -8.05 10.19
CA GLY A 30 -9.74 -9.27 9.57
C GLY A 30 -9.91 -9.16 8.05
N ILE A 31 -9.23 -8.20 7.41
CA ILE A 31 -9.38 -7.90 5.98
C ILE A 31 -8.08 -8.23 5.25
N ALA A 32 -8.12 -9.19 4.32
CA ALA A 32 -7.02 -9.53 3.42
C ALA A 32 -7.37 -9.12 1.98
N ASP A 33 -7.56 -7.82 1.74
CA ASP A 33 -7.95 -7.29 0.43
C ASP A 33 -6.76 -6.63 -0.28
N ARG A 34 -6.40 -7.17 -1.44
CA ARG A 34 -5.27 -6.70 -2.24
C ARG A 34 -5.51 -5.30 -2.84
N VAL A 35 -6.73 -4.97 -3.21
CA VAL A 35 -7.08 -3.66 -3.76
C VAL A 35 -6.97 -2.60 -2.66
N LEU A 36 -7.43 -2.92 -1.45
CA LEU A 36 -7.25 -2.07 -0.28
C LEU A 36 -5.77 -1.88 0.07
N ALA A 37 -4.98 -2.96 0.03
CA ALA A 37 -3.54 -2.87 0.26
C ALA A 37 -2.85 -1.98 -0.79
N GLU A 38 -3.19 -2.11 -2.07
CA GLU A 38 -2.66 -1.26 -3.14
C GLU A 38 -3.07 0.21 -2.97
N PHE A 39 -4.32 0.47 -2.57
CA PHE A 39 -4.82 1.80 -2.25
C PHE A 39 -4.04 2.44 -1.08
N VAL A 40 -3.89 1.71 0.03
CA VAL A 40 -3.16 2.16 1.22
C VAL A 40 -1.70 2.48 0.89
N VAL A 41 -1.02 1.62 0.11
CA VAL A 41 0.37 1.86 -0.30
C VAL A 41 0.51 3.10 -1.19
N ASN A 42 -0.41 3.30 -2.14
CA ASN A 42 -0.37 4.47 -3.01
C ASN A 42 -0.63 5.76 -2.22
N LEU A 43 -1.55 5.73 -1.26
CA LEU A 43 -1.88 6.85 -0.39
C LEU A 43 -0.71 7.23 0.53
N ASP A 44 -0.04 6.22 1.10
CA ASP A 44 1.15 6.42 1.93
C ASP A 44 2.32 6.99 1.13
N ARG A 45 2.55 6.51 -0.10
CA ARG A 45 3.61 7.04 -0.98
C ARG A 45 3.39 8.50 -1.39
N ALA A 46 2.15 8.97 -1.41
CA ALA A 46 1.82 10.38 -1.61
C ALA A 46 1.97 11.22 -0.32
N SER A 47 2.23 10.58 0.82
CA SER A 47 2.30 11.18 2.14
C SER A 47 3.75 11.31 2.62
N ALA A 48 4.13 12.50 3.10
CA ALA A 48 5.48 12.73 3.60
C ALA A 48 5.73 12.19 5.02
N SER A 49 4.67 11.82 5.75
CA SER A 49 4.74 11.35 7.14
C SER A 49 3.49 10.55 7.51
N ALA A 50 3.55 9.76 8.59
CA ALA A 50 2.40 9.07 9.16
C ALA A 50 1.21 10.01 9.46
N ALA A 51 1.47 11.26 9.84
CA ALA A 51 0.42 12.25 10.09
C ALA A 51 -0.28 12.70 8.80
N SER A 52 0.49 12.90 7.72
CA SER A 52 -0.04 13.18 6.38
C SER A 52 -0.84 12.00 5.84
N PHE A 53 -0.36 10.78 6.06
CA PHE A 53 -1.05 9.54 5.69
C PHE A 53 -2.38 9.39 6.45
N ALA A 54 -2.40 9.64 7.77
CA ALA A 54 -3.63 9.67 8.57
C ALA A 54 -4.64 10.70 8.06
N ALA A 55 -4.18 11.89 7.66
CA ALA A 55 -5.05 12.92 7.08
C ALA A 55 -5.62 12.49 5.73
N ALA A 56 -4.80 11.89 4.87
CA ALA A 56 -5.22 11.39 3.57
C ALA A 56 -6.24 10.24 3.69
N LEU A 57 -6.09 9.34 4.67
CA LEU A 57 -7.10 8.30 4.96
C LEU A 57 -8.45 8.91 5.35
N ARG A 58 -8.43 9.91 6.24
CA ARG A 58 -9.65 10.60 6.69
C ARG A 58 -10.35 11.36 5.57
N ASP A 59 -9.59 11.98 4.67
CA ASP A 59 -10.14 12.66 3.48
C ASP A 59 -10.91 11.69 2.57
N GLN A 60 -10.46 10.43 2.52
CA GLN A 60 -11.10 9.35 1.78
C GLN A 60 -12.21 8.65 2.58
N GLY A 61 -12.58 9.18 3.76
CA GLY A 61 -13.61 8.61 4.64
C GLY A 61 -13.18 7.36 5.39
N VAL A 62 -11.88 7.07 5.44
CA VAL A 62 -11.31 5.91 6.14
C VAL A 62 -10.77 6.34 7.51
N GLU A 63 -11.46 5.95 8.57
CA GLU A 63 -11.01 6.16 9.94
C GLU A 63 -10.32 4.90 10.48
N LEU A 64 -8.99 4.96 10.64
CA LEU A 64 -8.19 3.91 11.26
C LEU A 64 -7.61 4.40 12.59
N PRO A 65 -7.41 3.50 13.57
CA PRO A 65 -6.70 3.85 14.80
C PRO A 65 -5.27 4.34 14.53
N ASP A 66 -4.79 5.32 15.30
CA ASP A 66 -3.45 5.90 15.13
C ASP A 66 -2.32 4.87 15.14
N TYR A 67 -2.45 3.82 15.96
CA TYR A 67 -1.45 2.74 16.04
C TYR A 67 -1.36 1.96 14.72
N LEU A 68 -2.51 1.70 14.07
CA LEU A 68 -2.58 0.96 12.81
C LEU A 68 -2.03 1.81 11.67
N VAL A 69 -2.38 3.10 11.64
CA VAL A 69 -1.82 4.05 10.66
C VAL A 69 -0.30 4.11 10.75
N ARG A 70 0.25 4.19 11.97
CA ARG A 70 1.70 4.17 12.19
C ARG A 70 2.34 2.85 11.78
N SER A 71 1.70 1.72 12.08
CA SER A 71 2.20 0.40 11.68
C SER A 71 2.26 0.25 10.17
N LEU A 72 1.17 0.58 9.48
CA LEU A 72 1.09 0.58 8.01
C LEU A 72 2.16 1.48 7.39
N HIS A 73 2.29 2.72 7.86
CA HIS A 73 3.32 3.65 7.39
C HIS A 73 4.73 3.08 7.60
N ALA A 74 5.01 2.46 8.76
CA ALA A 74 6.30 1.86 9.05
C ALA A 74 6.60 0.67 8.12
N VAL A 75 5.63 -0.22 7.88
CA VAL A 75 5.78 -1.35 6.95
C VAL A 75 6.04 -0.87 5.53
N ILE A 76 5.33 0.18 5.09
CA ILE A 76 5.43 0.69 3.72
C ILE A 76 6.78 1.38 3.48
N THR A 77 7.25 2.15 4.46
CA THR A 77 8.54 2.87 4.39
C THR A 77 9.74 1.96 4.65
N ALA A 78 9.58 0.87 5.38
CA ALA A 78 10.65 -0.10 5.67
C ALA A 78 11.01 -0.99 4.48
N ILE A 79 10.10 -1.16 3.51
CA ILE A 79 10.35 -1.95 2.29
C ILE A 79 10.72 -0.99 1.16
N PRO A 80 12.03 -0.76 0.89
CA PRO A 80 12.43 0.06 -0.24
C PRO A 80 11.92 -0.57 -1.54
N VAL A 81 11.47 0.27 -2.47
CA VAL A 81 11.11 -0.18 -3.82
C VAL A 81 12.37 -0.73 -4.48
N ILE A 82 12.51 -2.05 -4.50
CA ILE A 82 13.50 -2.73 -5.35
C ILE A 82 13.05 -2.58 -6.81
N ASN A 83 13.30 -1.42 -7.39
CA ASN A 83 13.29 -1.28 -8.83
C ASN A 83 14.51 -2.08 -9.33
N GLY A 84 14.27 -3.27 -9.88
CA GLY A 84 15.33 -4.02 -10.53
C GLY A 84 15.91 -3.18 -11.68
N GLY A 85 17.14 -2.69 -11.51
CA GLY A 85 17.86 -1.97 -12.57
C GLY A 85 19.04 -1.15 -12.07
N ALA A 86 20.22 -1.78 -11.98
CA ALA A 86 21.48 -1.35 -12.60
C ALA A 86 22.67 -2.03 -11.91
N GLU A 87 23.14 -3.13 -12.50
CA GLU A 87 24.58 -3.42 -12.61
C GLU A 87 24.95 -3.33 -14.10
#